data_AF-S4S026-F1
#
_entry.id   AF-S4S026-F1
#
_cell.length_a   1.000
_cell.length_b   1.000
_cell.length_c   1.000
_cell.angle_alpha   90.00
_cell.angle_beta   90.00
_cell.angle_gamma   90.00
#
_symmetry.space_group_name_H-M   'P 1'
#
loop_
_entity.id
_entity.type
_entity.pdbx_description
1 polymer ?
#
loop_
_entity_poly.entity_id
_entity_poly.type
_entity_poly.pdbx_seq_one_letter_code
_entity_poly.pdbx_strand_id
1 'polypeptide(L)'
;EVSLDMRKTKEAAYKMLTPRTVSKLFRLNSHNAILEFILQGTPEVKEHFMDSKKDVDRQLKATCEQFIQQQSSQLVGPLKDLVAKVAALKAMASQGGPSYSLHQQPWAKPEKIQEVVSSSYRALKSRVPSVQRSMALYLANGDTEAILFKPIKNNVQQAFEHLQAVLAEEFSEEDLQIIACPSPEQVNLLLVLTK
;
A
#
# COMPACT_ATOMS: atom_id res chain seq x y z
N GLU A 1 -19.61 -7.69 17.08
CA GLU A 1 -19.98 -9.12 17.00
C GLU A 1 -20.26 -9.63 18.41
N VAL A 2 -21.28 -10.46 18.60
CA VAL A 2 -21.63 -11.04 19.92
C VAL A 2 -20.83 -12.33 20.09
N SER A 3 -19.99 -12.41 21.13
CA SER A 3 -19.25 -13.62 21.45
C SER A 3 -19.66 -14.14 22.84
N LEU A 4 -19.60 -15.46 23.00
CA LEU A 4 -19.92 -16.12 24.27
C LEU A 4 -18.63 -16.38 25.03
N ASP A 5 -18.50 -15.78 26.22
CA ASP A 5 -17.38 -16.05 27.13
C ASP A 5 -17.72 -17.27 28.00
N MET A 6 -17.16 -18.42 27.61
CA MET A 6 -17.42 -19.70 28.28
C MET A 6 -16.46 -19.99 29.45
N ARG A 7 -15.65 -19.02 29.91
CA ARG A 7 -14.69 -19.25 31.01
C ARG A 7 -15.38 -19.69 32.30
N LYS A 8 -16.48 -19.03 32.67
CA LYS A 8 -17.29 -19.38 33.86
C LYS A 8 -17.95 -20.75 33.72
N THR A 9 -18.52 -21.04 32.54
CA THR A 9 -19.07 -22.36 32.20
C THR A 9 -18.02 -23.45 32.31
N LYS A 10 -16.82 -23.21 31.78
CA LYS A 10 -15.69 -24.14 31.85
C LYS A 10 -15.27 -24.38 33.30
N GLU A 11 -15.11 -23.33 34.09
CA GLU A 11 -14.73 -23.45 35.50
C GLU A 11 -15.79 -24.21 36.33
N ALA A 12 -17.08 -23.90 36.12
CA ALA A 12 -18.17 -24.60 36.78
C ALA A 12 -18.25 -26.08 36.35
N ALA A 13 -18.01 -26.39 35.07
CA ALA A 13 -17.95 -27.77 34.57
C ALA A 13 -16.79 -28.56 35.19
N TYR A 14 -15.61 -27.95 35.33
CA TYR A 14 -14.47 -28.57 36.01
C TYR A 14 -14.75 -28.85 37.49
N LYS A 15 -15.41 -27.91 38.19
CA LYS A 15 -15.85 -28.11 39.58
C LYS A 15 -16.85 -29.26 39.70
N MET A 16 -17.73 -29.44 38.71
CA MET A 16 -18.68 -30.56 38.67
C MET A 16 -18.00 -31.93 38.41
N LEU A 17 -17.02 -31.97 37.49
CA LEU A 17 -16.36 -33.20 37.05
C LEU A 17 -15.20 -33.66 37.96
N THR A 18 -14.92 -32.92 39.04
CA THR A 18 -13.87 -33.30 39.99
C THR A 18 -14.29 -34.55 40.77
N PRO A 19 -13.41 -35.55 41.00
CA PRO A 19 -13.79 -36.84 41.61
C PRO A 19 -14.51 -36.72 42.97
N ARG A 20 -14.23 -35.66 43.73
CA ARG A 20 -14.86 -35.37 45.03
C ARG A 20 -16.31 -34.89 44.92
N THR A 21 -16.68 -34.22 43.82
CA THR A 21 -18.00 -33.61 43.57
C THR A 21 -18.88 -34.44 42.65
N VAL A 22 -18.30 -35.35 41.85
CA VAL A 22 -19.05 -36.32 41.03
C VAL A 22 -20.00 -37.20 41.87
N SER A 23 -19.61 -37.57 43.09
CA SER A 23 -20.49 -38.28 44.04
C SER A 23 -21.68 -37.45 44.57
N LYS A 24 -21.74 -36.17 44.19
CA LYS A 24 -22.77 -35.19 44.58
C LYS A 24 -23.65 -34.73 43.41
N LEU A 25 -23.52 -35.34 42.23
CA LEU A 25 -24.30 -34.98 41.02
C LEU A 25 -25.81 -35.11 41.21
N PHE A 26 -26.27 -36.18 41.84
CA PHE A 26 -27.69 -36.48 42.00
C PHE A 26 -28.17 -36.40 43.46
N ARG A 27 -27.43 -35.71 44.33
CA ARG A 27 -27.88 -35.50 45.71
C ARG A 27 -29.06 -34.55 45.73
N LEU A 28 -30.19 -34.98 46.28
CA LEU A 28 -31.41 -34.18 46.42
C LEU A 28 -31.34 -33.25 47.66
N ASN A 29 -30.22 -32.57 47.83
CA ASN A 29 -30.01 -31.60 48.91
C ASN A 29 -29.36 -30.33 48.35
N SER A 30 -29.16 -29.32 49.20
CA SER A 30 -28.55 -28.03 48.82
C SER A 30 -27.11 -28.12 48.28
N HIS A 31 -26.49 -29.30 48.33
CA HIS A 31 -25.13 -29.57 47.87
C HIS A 31 -25.15 -30.44 46.60
N ASN A 32 -25.97 -30.05 45.62
CA ASN A 32 -26.07 -30.71 44.33
C ASN A 32 -25.14 -30.03 43.29
N ALA A 33 -24.21 -30.80 42.74
CA ALA A 33 -23.21 -30.28 41.81
C ALA A 33 -23.80 -29.87 40.44
N ILE A 34 -24.93 -30.46 40.02
CA ILE A 34 -25.64 -30.08 38.79
C ILE A 34 -26.36 -28.75 39.00
N LEU A 35 -27.02 -28.54 40.13
CA LEU A 35 -27.66 -27.28 40.46
C LEU A 35 -26.63 -26.14 40.55
N GLU A 36 -25.49 -26.40 41.18
CA GLU A 36 -24.38 -25.44 41.24
C GLU A 36 -23.83 -25.11 39.85
N PHE A 37 -23.69 -26.10 38.96
CA PHE A 37 -23.31 -25.89 37.56
C PHE A 37 -24.35 -25.09 36.78
N ILE A 38 -25.65 -25.35 36.93
CA ILE A 38 -26.71 -24.59 36.25
C ILE A 38 -26.72 -23.13 36.75
N LEU A 39 -26.48 -22.91 38.04
CA LEU A 39 -26.47 -21.57 38.64
C LEU A 39 -25.23 -20.75 38.31
N GLN A 40 -24.04 -21.38 38.26
CA GLN A 40 -22.76 -20.68 38.08
C GLN A 40 -22.16 -20.84 36.67
N GLY A 41 -22.67 -21.79 35.88
CA GLY A 41 -22.14 -22.15 34.57
C GLY A 41 -22.79 -21.42 33.40
N THR A 42 -23.70 -20.47 33.65
CA THR A 42 -24.30 -19.67 32.57
C THR A 42 -23.20 -18.90 31.82
N PRO A 43 -23.09 -19.06 30.48
CA PRO A 43 -22.09 -18.34 29.70
C PRO A 43 -22.39 -16.85 29.75
N GLU A 44 -21.35 -16.04 29.87
CA GLU A 44 -21.49 -14.59 29.87
C GLU A 44 -21.49 -14.10 28.42
N VAL A 45 -22.54 -13.39 28.03
CA VAL A 45 -22.63 -12.76 26.71
C VAL A 45 -21.79 -11.51 26.74
N LYS A 46 -20.72 -11.46 25.94
CA LYS A 46 -19.90 -10.25 25.77
C LYS A 46 -20.13 -9.67 24.40
N GLU A 47 -20.53 -8.41 24.38
CA GLU A 47 -20.65 -7.64 23.15
C GLU A 47 -19.30 -6.98 22.85
N HIS A 48 -18.65 -7.43 21.77
CA HIS A 48 -17.53 -6.69 21.22
C HIS A 48 -18.09 -5.60 20.30
N PHE A 49 -18.07 -4.36 20.80
CA PHE A 49 -18.22 -3.18 19.96
C PHE A 49 -16.99 -3.11 19.04
N MET A 50 -17.16 -3.53 17.79
CA MET A 50 -16.20 -3.18 16.74
C MET A 50 -16.19 -1.66 16.63
N ASP A 51 -15.00 -1.07 16.66
CA ASP A 51 -14.83 0.36 16.48
C ASP A 51 -15.03 0.69 15.00
N SER A 52 -16.29 0.79 14.58
CA SER A 52 -16.67 1.08 13.20
C SER A 52 -16.02 2.35 12.67
N LYS A 53 -15.74 3.32 13.56
CA LYS A 53 -15.02 4.54 13.19
C LYS A 53 -13.58 4.20 12.82
N LYS A 54 -12.87 3.43 13.65
CA LYS A 54 -11.50 2.99 13.36
C LYS A 54 -11.41 2.18 12.08
N ASP A 55 -12.39 1.32 11.79
CA ASP A 55 -12.40 0.53 10.56
C ASP A 55 -12.65 1.40 9.32
N VAL A 56 -13.55 2.38 9.41
CA VAL A 56 -13.76 3.38 8.35
C VAL A 56 -12.50 4.22 8.11
N ASP A 57 -11.87 4.73 9.17
CA ASP A 57 -10.63 5.52 9.07
C ASP A 57 -9.49 4.70 8.45
N ARG A 58 -9.38 3.42 8.82
CA ARG A 58 -8.41 2.49 8.23
C ARG A 58 -8.67 2.28 6.74
N GLN A 59 -9.92 2.05 6.35
CA GLN A 59 -10.28 1.82 4.96
C GLN A 59 -10.11 3.08 4.11
N LEU A 60 -10.43 4.26 4.66
CA LEU A 60 -10.19 5.55 4.02
C LEU A 60 -8.71 5.74 3.73
N LYS A 61 -7.84 5.53 4.73
CA LYS A 61 -6.39 5.64 4.56
C LYS A 61 -5.87 4.67 3.50
N ALA A 62 -6.28 3.41 3.55
CA ALA A 62 -5.87 2.39 2.58
C ALA A 62 -6.30 2.77 1.15
N THR A 63 -7.51 3.29 0.99
CA THR A 63 -8.03 3.71 -0.32
C THR A 63 -7.26 4.92 -0.87
N CYS A 64 -6.92 5.89 -0.01
CA CYS A 64 -6.09 7.04 -0.39
C CYS A 64 -4.68 6.60 -0.82
N GLU A 65 -4.04 5.70 -0.07
CA GLU A 65 -2.72 5.15 -0.42
C GLU A 65 -2.76 4.39 -1.74
N GLN A 66 -3.78 3.55 -1.95
CA GLN A 66 -3.97 2.83 -3.21
C GLN A 66 -4.19 3.78 -4.39
N PHE A 67 -4.99 4.83 -4.20
CA PHE A 67 -5.21 5.86 -5.22
C PHE A 67 -3.88 6.53 -5.60
N ILE A 68 -3.09 6.97 -4.63
CA ILE A 68 -1.78 7.61 -4.85
C ILE A 68 -0.86 6.68 -5.64
N GLN A 69 -0.78 5.40 -5.22
CA GLN A 69 0.08 4.41 -5.87
C GLN A 69 -0.36 4.13 -7.31
N GLN A 70 -1.66 3.95 -7.53
CA GLN A 70 -2.23 3.69 -8.85
C GLN A 70 -2.00 4.86 -9.80
N GLN A 71 -2.29 6.10 -9.38
CA GLN A 71 -2.06 7.27 -10.24
C GLN A 71 -0.57 7.43 -10.55
N SER A 72 0.30 7.30 -9.55
CA SER A 72 1.76 7.39 -9.75
C SER A 72 2.26 6.31 -10.74
N SER A 73 1.77 5.08 -10.63
CA SER A 73 2.14 3.98 -11.53
C SER A 73 1.67 4.23 -12.97
N GLN A 74 0.47 4.77 -13.16
CA GLN A 74 -0.02 5.11 -14.51
C GLN A 74 0.75 6.26 -15.18
N LEU A 75 1.33 7.16 -14.39
CA LEU A 75 2.08 8.31 -14.91
C LEU A 75 3.54 7.98 -15.22
N VAL A 76 4.21 7.26 -14.31
CA VAL A 76 5.68 7.04 -14.37
C VAL A 76 6.11 5.60 -14.14
N GLY A 77 5.18 4.64 -14.18
CA GLY A 77 5.46 3.20 -14.06
C GLY A 77 6.57 2.72 -15.01
N PRO A 78 6.50 3.02 -16.32
CA PRO A 78 7.54 2.63 -17.26
C PRO A 78 8.94 3.18 -16.92
N LEU A 79 9.03 4.39 -16.36
CA LEU A 79 10.29 4.98 -15.92
C LEU A 79 10.84 4.25 -14.69
N LYS A 80 9.97 3.95 -13.71
CA LYS A 80 10.34 3.20 -12.50
C LYS A 80 10.84 1.80 -12.86
N ASP A 81 10.19 1.13 -13.80
CA ASP A 81 10.62 -0.19 -14.28
C ASP A 81 11.98 -0.13 -14.97
N LEU A 82 12.24 0.94 -15.74
CA LEU A 82 13.52 1.15 -16.40
C LEU A 82 14.64 1.35 -15.37
N VAL A 83 14.45 2.26 -14.41
CA VAL A 83 15.41 2.51 -13.32
C VAL A 83 15.65 1.22 -12.51
N ALA A 84 14.59 0.45 -12.23
CA ALA A 84 14.72 -0.83 -11.51
C ALA A 84 15.53 -1.86 -12.30
N LYS A 85 15.38 -1.95 -13.62
CA LYS A 85 16.20 -2.83 -14.47
C LYS A 85 17.68 -2.44 -14.44
N VAL A 86 17.98 -1.14 -14.48
CA VAL A 86 19.36 -0.65 -14.37
C VAL A 86 19.95 -0.99 -13.00
N ALA A 87 19.20 -0.73 -11.92
CA ALA A 87 19.62 -1.05 -10.56
C ALA A 87 19.86 -2.57 -10.37
N ALA A 88 19.00 -3.42 -10.93
CA ALA A 88 19.14 -4.87 -10.88
C ALA A 88 20.41 -5.35 -11.62
N LEU A 89 20.73 -4.77 -12.78
CA LEU A 89 21.98 -5.06 -13.49
C LEU A 89 23.21 -4.67 -12.66
N LYS A 90 23.21 -3.47 -12.09
CA LYS A 90 24.30 -3.00 -11.20
C LYS A 90 24.47 -3.92 -9.99
N ALA A 91 23.36 -4.36 -9.38
CA ALA A 91 23.39 -5.28 -8.24
C ALA A 91 23.92 -6.68 -8.60
N MET A 92 23.60 -7.20 -9.79
CA MET A 92 24.16 -8.48 -10.25
C MET A 92 25.67 -8.41 -10.49
N ALA A 93 26.17 -7.29 -11.02
CA ALA A 93 27.59 -7.07 -11.21
C ALA A 93 28.36 -6.99 -9.89
N SER A 94 27.79 -6.35 -8.85
CA SER A 94 28.44 -6.23 -7.54
C SER A 94 28.43 -7.52 -6.71
N GLN A 95 27.50 -8.44 -6.96
CA GLN A 95 27.39 -9.72 -6.25
C GLN A 95 28.22 -10.85 -6.89
N GLY A 96 29.14 -10.54 -7.81
CA GLY A 96 30.02 -11.53 -8.46
C GLY A 96 29.33 -12.35 -9.55
N GLY A 97 28.18 -11.89 -10.05
CA GLY A 97 27.54 -12.45 -11.25
C GLY A 97 28.24 -12.00 -12.55
N PRO A 98 27.79 -12.51 -13.72
CA PRO A 98 28.29 -12.06 -15.01
C PRO A 98 28.05 -10.55 -15.18
N SER A 99 29.12 -9.80 -15.44
CA SER A 99 29.06 -8.36 -15.70
C SER A 99 28.50 -8.11 -17.09
N TYR A 100 27.20 -7.84 -17.19
CA TYR A 100 26.57 -7.40 -18.43
C TYR A 100 26.67 -5.88 -18.54
N SER A 101 27.28 -5.38 -19.60
CA SER A 101 27.33 -3.94 -19.86
C SER A 101 25.94 -3.41 -20.20
N LEU A 102 25.60 -2.21 -19.71
CA LEU A 102 24.31 -1.57 -19.99
C LEU A 102 24.05 -1.45 -21.49
N HIS A 103 25.05 -1.06 -22.27
CA HIS A 103 24.95 -0.89 -23.73
C HIS A 103 24.67 -2.18 -24.51
N GLN A 104 24.93 -3.35 -23.94
CA GLN A 104 24.60 -4.64 -24.57
C GLN A 104 23.11 -4.97 -24.46
N GLN A 105 22.39 -4.26 -23.60
CA GLN A 105 20.97 -4.51 -23.37
C GLN A 105 20.13 -3.87 -24.48
N PRO A 106 19.26 -4.64 -25.16
CA PRO A 106 18.47 -4.12 -26.28
C PRO A 106 17.46 -3.05 -25.85
N TRP A 107 17.09 -3.01 -24.57
CA TRP A 107 16.20 -2.00 -23.99
C TRP A 107 16.92 -0.73 -23.51
N ALA A 108 18.25 -0.77 -23.37
CA ALA A 108 19.05 0.36 -22.87
C ALA A 108 19.62 1.23 -24.01
N LYS A 109 19.18 1.01 -25.25
CA LYS A 109 19.53 1.87 -26.37
C LYS A 109 18.92 3.26 -26.19
N PRO A 110 19.63 4.36 -26.51
CA PRO A 110 19.14 5.73 -26.34
C PRO A 110 17.75 5.96 -26.93
N GLU A 111 17.46 5.41 -28.12
CA GLU A 111 16.17 5.57 -28.80
C GLU A 111 15.03 4.87 -28.05
N LYS A 112 15.32 3.74 -27.39
CA LYS A 112 14.33 3.02 -26.58
C LYS A 112 14.04 3.72 -25.26
N ILE A 113 15.05 4.31 -24.64
CA ILE A 113 14.86 5.13 -23.44
C ILE A 113 14.05 6.39 -23.81
N GLN A 114 14.37 7.05 -24.93
CA GLN A 114 13.60 8.19 -25.44
C GLN A 114 12.12 7.83 -25.64
N GLU A 115 11.83 6.65 -26.22
CA GLU A 115 10.45 6.16 -26.41
C GLU A 115 9.70 6.07 -25.06
N VAL A 116 10.34 5.52 -24.03
CA VAL A 116 9.77 5.40 -22.68
C VAL A 116 9.58 6.77 -22.01
N VAL A 117 10.57 7.66 -22.12
CA VAL A 117 10.53 9.02 -21.57
C VAL A 117 9.42 9.84 -22.22
N SER A 118 9.38 9.87 -23.56
CA SER A 118 8.38 10.62 -24.33
C SER A 118 6.97 10.09 -24.10
N SER A 119 6.79 8.78 -23.98
CA SER A 119 5.52 8.14 -23.62
C SER A 119 5.06 8.57 -22.23
N SER A 120 5.95 8.55 -21.24
CA SER A 120 5.65 8.95 -19.87
C SER A 120 5.34 10.44 -19.77
N TYR A 121 6.07 11.29 -20.50
CA TYR A 121 5.79 12.72 -20.58
C TYR A 121 4.44 13.02 -21.25
N ARG A 122 4.05 12.26 -22.29
CA ARG A 122 2.71 12.34 -22.90
C ARG A 122 1.61 11.86 -21.94
N ALA A 123 1.89 10.83 -21.15
CA ALA A 123 0.98 10.36 -20.12
C ALA A 123 0.73 11.44 -19.06
N LEU A 124 1.77 12.17 -18.63
CA LEU A 124 1.62 13.33 -17.75
C LEU A 124 0.69 14.38 -18.35
N LYS A 125 0.96 14.84 -19.58
CA LYS A 125 0.16 15.87 -20.26
C LYS A 125 -1.32 15.52 -20.38
N SER A 126 -1.65 14.25 -20.60
CA SER A 126 -3.03 13.81 -20.82
C SER A 126 -3.75 13.43 -19.52
N ARG A 127 -3.08 12.72 -18.61
CA ARG A 127 -3.71 12.15 -17.41
C ARG A 127 -3.75 13.11 -16.24
N VAL A 128 -2.73 13.95 -16.03
CA VAL A 128 -2.69 14.86 -14.88
C VAL A 128 -3.93 15.78 -14.85
N PRO A 129 -4.33 16.45 -15.95
CA PRO A 129 -5.54 17.26 -15.96
C PRO A 129 -6.81 16.44 -15.70
N SER A 130 -6.86 15.19 -16.19
CA SER A 130 -8.01 14.29 -15.95
C SER A 130 -8.13 13.89 -14.48
N VAL A 131 -7.00 13.62 -13.82
CA VAL A 131 -6.95 13.29 -12.39
C VAL A 131 -7.36 14.50 -11.57
N GLN A 132 -6.80 15.68 -11.84
CA GLN A 132 -7.15 16.92 -11.14
C GLN A 132 -8.63 17.24 -11.27
N ARG A 133 -9.20 17.13 -12.48
CA ARG A 133 -10.64 17.36 -12.70
C ARG A 133 -11.52 16.36 -11.93
N SER A 134 -11.11 15.10 -11.88
CA SER A 134 -11.84 14.08 -11.11
C SER A 134 -11.77 14.38 -9.61
N MET A 135 -10.61 14.77 -9.11
CA MET A 135 -10.43 15.16 -7.71
C MET A 135 -11.29 16.38 -7.36
N ALA A 136 -11.31 17.41 -8.21
CA ALA A 136 -12.17 18.58 -8.04
C ALA A 136 -13.67 18.22 -8.00
N LEU A 137 -14.11 17.30 -8.86
CA LEU A 137 -15.50 16.86 -8.92
C LEU A 137 -15.94 16.09 -7.66
N TYR A 138 -15.09 15.21 -7.14
CA TYR A 138 -15.47 14.27 -6.07
C TYR A 138 -15.06 14.71 -4.66
N LEU A 139 -14.05 15.56 -4.50
CA LEU A 139 -13.56 16.01 -3.19
C LEU A 139 -14.13 17.38 -2.78
N ALA A 140 -14.43 18.24 -3.76
CA ALA A 140 -15.03 19.57 -3.57
C ALA A 140 -14.29 20.48 -2.54
N ASN A 141 -13.04 20.15 -2.19
CA ASN A 141 -12.20 20.87 -1.24
C ASN A 141 -10.75 20.88 -1.73
N GLY A 142 -10.28 22.07 -2.13
CA GLY A 142 -8.94 22.26 -2.66
C GLY A 142 -7.81 21.85 -1.71
N ASP A 143 -8.01 21.94 -0.39
CA ASP A 143 -6.99 21.49 0.58
C ASP A 143 -6.86 19.96 0.58
N THR A 144 -7.99 19.25 0.50
CA THR A 144 -8.00 17.78 0.43
C THR A 144 -7.43 17.29 -0.90
N GLU A 145 -7.75 17.99 -1.99
CA GLU A 145 -7.16 17.73 -3.30
C GLU A 145 -5.64 17.91 -3.26
N ALA A 146 -5.15 19.01 -2.68
CA ALA A 146 -3.73 19.27 -2.55
C ALA A 146 -3.01 18.23 -1.67
N ILE A 147 -3.63 17.81 -0.56
CA ILE A 147 -3.11 16.75 0.33
C ILE A 147 -2.93 15.44 -0.43
N LEU A 148 -3.91 15.03 -1.26
CA LEU A 148 -3.85 13.79 -2.03
C LEU A 148 -2.95 13.89 -3.26
N PHE A 149 -2.89 15.05 -3.92
CA PHE A 149 -2.11 15.23 -5.14
C PHE A 149 -0.61 15.45 -4.88
N LYS A 150 -0.25 16.07 -3.76
CA LYS A 150 1.16 16.29 -3.36
C LYS A 150 2.02 15.02 -3.40
N PRO A 151 1.63 13.88 -2.80
CA PRO A 151 2.44 12.66 -2.90
C PRO A 151 2.52 12.11 -4.32
N ILE A 152 1.49 12.26 -5.16
CA ILE A 152 1.53 11.88 -6.57
C ILE A 152 2.59 12.72 -7.30
N LYS A 153 2.56 14.04 -7.10
CA LYS A 153 3.54 14.97 -7.65
C LYS A 153 4.97 14.59 -7.25
N ASN A 154 5.21 14.35 -5.96
CA ASN A 154 6.53 13.98 -5.46
C ASN A 154 7.02 12.65 -6.08
N ASN A 155 6.15 11.65 -6.20
CA ASN A 155 6.50 10.36 -6.81
C ASN A 155 6.89 10.48 -8.28
N VAL A 156 6.24 11.40 -9.02
CA VAL A 156 6.58 11.68 -10.42
C VAL A 156 7.94 12.38 -10.49
N GLN A 157 8.16 13.43 -9.68
CA GLN A 157 9.43 14.17 -9.66
C GLN A 157 10.60 13.25 -9.34
N GLN A 158 10.49 12.45 -8.28
CA GLN A 158 11.53 11.48 -7.89
C GLN A 158 11.82 10.45 -8.98
N ALA A 159 10.82 10.01 -9.75
CA ALA A 159 11.04 9.06 -10.84
C ALA A 159 11.88 9.67 -11.98
N PHE A 160 11.64 10.93 -12.32
CA PHE A 160 12.44 11.65 -13.32
C PHE A 160 13.84 12.00 -12.78
N GLU A 161 13.95 12.40 -11.52
CA GLU A 161 15.25 12.67 -10.87
C GLU A 161 16.13 11.41 -10.82
N HIS A 162 15.58 10.28 -10.40
CA HIS A 162 16.30 9.00 -10.41
C HIS A 162 16.72 8.59 -11.82
N LEU A 163 15.85 8.79 -12.81
CA LEU A 163 16.19 8.51 -14.19
C LEU A 163 17.34 9.40 -14.66
N GLN A 164 17.28 10.71 -14.42
CA GLN A 164 18.33 11.64 -14.80
C GLN A 164 19.68 11.29 -14.14
N ALA A 165 19.68 10.90 -12.86
CA ALA A 165 20.88 10.44 -12.18
C ALA A 165 21.49 9.20 -12.86
N VAL A 166 20.67 8.20 -13.17
CA VAL A 166 21.11 7.00 -13.88
C VAL A 166 21.64 7.34 -15.28
N LEU A 167 20.98 8.25 -15.99
CA LEU A 167 21.39 8.65 -17.33
C LEU A 167 22.73 9.40 -17.33
N ALA A 168 22.95 10.29 -16.35
CA ALA A 168 24.20 11.04 -16.23
C ALA A 168 25.40 10.15 -15.87
N GLU A 169 25.17 9.02 -15.20
CA GLU A 169 26.24 8.06 -14.86
C GLU A 169 26.63 7.14 -16.03
N GLU A 170 25.66 6.76 -16.87
CA GLU A 170 25.83 5.63 -17.80
C GLU A 170 25.86 6.01 -19.29
N PHE A 171 25.49 7.25 -19.65
CA PHE A 171 25.33 7.67 -21.04
C PHE A 171 26.21 8.87 -21.40
N SER A 172 26.65 8.92 -22.65
CA SER A 172 27.44 10.04 -23.18
C SER A 172 26.57 11.27 -23.41
N GLU A 173 27.19 12.45 -23.56
CA GLU A 173 26.44 13.68 -23.88
C GLU A 173 25.62 13.57 -25.18
N GLU A 174 26.13 12.84 -26.19
CA GLU A 174 25.43 12.58 -27.45
C GLU A 174 24.18 11.72 -27.22
N ASP A 175 24.30 10.65 -26.41
CA ASP A 175 23.18 9.79 -26.05
C ASP A 175 22.10 10.56 -25.25
N LEU A 176 22.53 11.45 -24.33
CA LEU A 176 21.62 12.28 -23.55
C LEU A 176 20.79 13.23 -24.43
N GLN A 177 21.39 13.76 -25.51
CA GLN A 177 20.67 14.56 -26.50
C GLN A 177 19.61 13.75 -27.26
N ILE A 178 19.90 12.49 -27.59
CA ILE A 178 18.94 11.57 -28.22
C ILE A 178 17.78 11.27 -27.27
N ILE A 179 18.08 10.95 -26.00
CA ILE A 179 17.08 10.62 -24.99
C ILE A 179 16.17 11.81 -24.69
N ALA A 180 16.71 13.03 -24.72
CA ALA A 180 15.97 14.27 -24.52
C ALA A 180 15.09 14.25 -23.25
N CYS A 181 15.68 13.82 -22.12
CA CYS A 181 14.98 13.74 -20.85
C CYS A 181 14.51 15.14 -20.40
N PRO A 182 13.22 15.33 -20.04
CA PRO A 182 12.71 16.63 -19.66
C PRO A 182 13.34 17.12 -18.36
N SER A 183 13.53 18.44 -18.24
CA SER A 183 14.09 19.04 -17.03
C SER A 183 13.09 18.97 -15.85
N PRO A 184 13.57 19.06 -14.60
CA PRO A 184 12.70 19.09 -13.42
C PRO A 184 11.65 20.21 -13.50
N GLU A 185 11.99 21.37 -14.08
CA GLU A 185 11.08 22.50 -14.27
C GLU A 185 9.99 22.17 -15.29
N GLN A 186 10.33 21.52 -16.40
CA GLN A 186 9.37 21.09 -17.43
C GLN A 186 8.37 20.08 -16.87
N VAL A 187 8.85 19.12 -16.07
CA VAL A 187 7.98 18.15 -15.38
C VAL A 187 7.10 18.86 -14.35
N ASN A 188 7.66 19.78 -13.56
CA ASN A 188 6.91 20.52 -12.54
C ASN A 188 5.80 21.37 -13.16
N LEU A 189 6.03 21.99 -14.32
CA LEU A 189 5.04 22.79 -15.04
C LEU A 189 3.78 21.98 -15.40
N LEU A 190 3.94 20.69 -15.74
CA LEU A 190 2.82 19.79 -16.00
C LEU A 190 2.08 19.32 -14.75
N LEU A 191 2.71 19.45 -13.58
CA LEU A 191 2.18 19.01 -12.28
C LEU A 191 1.56 20.15 -11.47
N VAL A 192 1.59 21.38 -11.97
CA VAL A 192 0.86 22.49 -11.33
C VAL A 192 -0.64 22.20 -11.41
N LEU A 193 -1.38 22.50 -10.33
CA LEU A 193 -2.83 22.39 -10.33
C LEU A 193 -3.41 23.40 -11.33
N THR A 194 -3.95 22.88 -12.42
CA THR A 194 -4.76 23.67 -13.35
C THR A 194 -6.15 23.82 -12.72
N LYS A 195 -6.48 25.05 -12.31
CA LYS A 195 -7.85 25.41 -11.88
C LYS A 195 -8.80 25.40 -13.06
#